data_AF-A0A946VQQ3-F1
#
_entry.id   AF-A0A946VQQ3-F1
#
_cell.length_a   1.000
_cell.length_b   1.000
_cell.length_c   1.000
_cell.angle_alpha   90.00
_cell.angle_beta   90.00
_cell.angle_gamma   90.00
#
_symmetry.space_group_name_H-M   'P 1'
#
loop_
_entity.id
_entity.type
_entity.pdbx_description
1 polymer ?
#
loop_
_entity_poly.entity_id
_entity_poly.type
_entity_poly.pdbx_seq_one_letter_code
_entity_poly.pdbx_strand_id
1 'polypeptide(L)'
;EFDPEQDHPAAIRRVDVELPAENLAESGTVLVDTPGLYSRMKFGYDQMTKDFRDTAACAIFVVKTDDLFFEKVFEEFEELLGYFSRIFLVSNIDSSKQDLQPDGSLGLSLEGSDPGKVIEAFQSLSISATLQQAIEDGRLNIYSIDLLKAASRRLSEKSRMTEASPAGAELDIAADSAEVSASDGFDEFLGDLTSYLNSSDYLRDFMTDTLGMAEELIQEEIQQSTGESSEQLRKTCEDLDVAIEADQKRIQLLTELAGTDWTASFAHLRKESEQLLIELAQKLDGKGSSLEAAIDEWMQSDENWHELFSRRLNPLLERKVSNFIDYLLEQLRVMLDTSTGGARFSFDKTESLNRAGLSMDKRVPQLLENFGKNVEVPKPHMEMGFDEVPLKLGFMDKLLFRNEAKVRQQFFGADGEQSNTPARKYQRLEGAGTEYLKAATKSYVLDTLPGLQKDYANQIVSRYIDSYCAALKQEVTVLKAKADEDIRTKKADQEFLKEAVDGLEGINLEAQKLAESLAQIGAEFDTGLLAGTDETEAQQQIAQFDDEVEIELEDLASGDDDDPEVLDFENVDFDEDDDIATSAGV
;
A
#
# COMPACT_ATOMS: atom_id res chain seq x y z
N GLU A 1 -1.04 -9.23 -44.58
CA GLU A 1 0.32 -8.92 -45.05
C GLU A 1 0.47 -7.43 -44.84
N PHE A 2 1.35 -7.02 -43.94
CA PHE A 2 1.54 -5.63 -43.54
C PHE A 2 2.57 -5.01 -44.49
N ASP A 3 2.18 -3.97 -45.22
CA ASP A 3 3.06 -3.20 -46.10
C ASP A 3 3.40 -1.87 -45.39
N PRO A 4 4.59 -1.74 -44.79
CA PRO A 4 4.96 -0.57 -44.00
C PRO A 4 4.96 0.75 -44.81
N GLU A 5 5.11 0.71 -46.14
CA GLU A 5 4.99 1.90 -46.99
C GLU A 5 3.53 2.38 -47.15
N GLN A 6 2.56 1.46 -47.10
CA GLN A 6 1.13 1.76 -47.31
C GLN A 6 0.32 1.86 -46.02
N ASP A 7 0.65 1.05 -45.01
CA ASP A 7 -0.19 0.84 -43.83
C ASP A 7 0.20 1.75 -42.65
N HIS A 8 1.47 2.12 -42.53
CA HIS A 8 1.93 3.01 -41.45
C HIS A 8 3.26 3.72 -41.76
N PRO A 9 3.32 4.66 -42.73
CA PRO A 9 4.56 5.35 -43.12
C PRO A 9 5.22 6.16 -41.97
N ALA A 10 4.48 6.49 -40.91
CA ALA A 10 5.04 7.09 -39.69
C ALA A 10 5.79 6.09 -38.77
N ALA A 11 5.78 4.79 -39.10
CA ALA A 11 6.49 3.74 -38.36
C ALA A 11 7.91 3.47 -38.90
N ILE A 12 8.24 3.95 -40.11
CA ILE A 12 9.59 3.83 -40.67
C ILE A 12 10.47 4.89 -40.00
N ARG A 13 11.25 4.47 -39.00
CA ARG A 13 12.16 5.34 -38.24
C ARG A 13 13.61 5.30 -38.73
N ARG A 14 13.99 4.20 -39.38
CA ARG A 14 15.36 3.92 -39.86
C ARG A 14 15.27 3.08 -41.13
N VAL A 15 16.11 3.39 -42.11
CA VAL A 15 16.32 2.56 -43.31
C VAL A 15 17.81 2.30 -43.41
N ASP A 16 18.22 1.05 -43.18
CA ASP A 16 19.59 0.62 -43.40
C ASP A 16 19.78 0.29 -44.88
N VAL A 17 20.69 1.01 -45.55
CA VAL A 17 21.00 0.79 -46.95
C VAL A 17 22.41 0.25 -47.06
N GLU A 18 22.54 -1.05 -47.32
CA GLU A 18 23.83 -1.66 -47.68
C GLU A 18 24.13 -1.39 -49.16
N LEU A 19 25.03 -0.44 -49.42
CA LEU A 19 25.56 -0.19 -50.76
C LEU A 19 26.98 -0.78 -50.87
N PRO A 20 27.32 -1.46 -51.98
CA PRO A 20 28.70 -1.85 -52.26
C PRO A 20 29.51 -0.61 -52.64
N ALA A 21 29.92 0.16 -51.63
CA ALA A 21 30.96 1.15 -51.74
C ALA A 21 32.28 0.48 -51.36
N GLU A 22 33.03 0.01 -52.37
CA GLU A 22 34.32 -0.69 -52.19
C GLU A 22 35.29 0.05 -51.23
N ASN A 23 35.19 1.38 -51.15
CA ASN A 23 36.04 2.22 -50.30
C ASN A 23 35.54 2.40 -48.84
N LEU A 24 34.28 2.03 -48.55
CA LEU A 24 33.68 2.10 -47.20
C LEU A 24 33.57 0.71 -46.55
N ALA A 25 33.61 -0.35 -47.36
CA ALA A 25 33.51 -1.74 -46.89
C ALA A 25 34.72 -2.16 -46.03
N GLU A 26 35.89 -1.55 -46.23
CA GLU A 26 37.13 -1.88 -45.49
C GLU A 26 37.38 -0.97 -44.28
N SER A 27 36.65 0.15 -44.12
CA SER A 27 36.95 1.20 -43.13
C SER A 27 36.06 1.18 -41.88
N GLY A 28 35.09 0.27 -41.78
CA GLY A 28 34.13 0.21 -40.66
C GLY A 28 33.26 1.48 -40.51
N THR A 29 33.27 2.38 -41.49
CA THR A 29 32.64 3.70 -41.40
C THR A 29 31.17 3.62 -41.80
N VAL A 30 30.27 4.04 -40.90
CA VAL A 30 28.84 4.15 -41.17
C VAL A 30 28.48 5.61 -41.43
N LEU A 31 27.89 5.88 -42.59
CA LEU A 31 27.33 7.20 -42.93
C LEU A 31 25.83 7.18 -42.70
N VAL A 32 25.35 8.11 -41.87
CA VAL A 32 23.93 8.26 -41.55
C VAL A 32 23.42 9.55 -42.21
N ASP A 33 22.54 9.42 -43.20
CA ASP A 33 21.85 10.57 -43.79
C ASP A 33 20.61 10.91 -42.95
N THR A 34 20.48 12.18 -42.56
CA THR A 34 19.38 12.64 -41.69
C THR A 34 18.38 13.49 -42.49
N PRO A 35 17.07 13.44 -42.15
CA PRO A 35 16.07 14.29 -42.80
C PRO A 35 16.44 15.78 -42.69
N GLY A 36 16.25 16.53 -43.79
CA GLY A 36 16.63 17.95 -43.83
C GLY A 36 15.96 18.81 -42.76
N LEU A 37 16.69 19.78 -42.22
CA LEU A 37 16.33 20.58 -41.03
C LEU A 37 14.99 21.34 -41.13
N TYR A 38 14.56 21.72 -42.34
CA TYR A 38 13.26 22.34 -42.56
C TYR A 38 12.06 21.41 -42.34
N SER A 39 12.28 20.09 -42.24
CA SER A 39 11.26 19.10 -41.91
C SER A 39 10.93 19.01 -40.40
N ARG A 40 11.67 19.73 -39.54
CA ARG A 40 11.48 19.82 -38.07
C ARG A 40 10.06 20.23 -37.62
N MET A 41 9.24 20.82 -38.49
CA MET A 41 7.88 21.26 -38.11
C MET A 41 6.85 20.13 -37.95
N LYS A 42 7.21 18.84 -38.13
CA LYS A 42 6.24 17.74 -37.97
C LYS A 42 6.68 16.54 -37.13
N PHE A 43 7.98 16.27 -36.98
CA PHE A 43 8.48 15.08 -36.30
C PHE A 43 9.75 15.46 -35.53
N GLY A 44 9.70 15.39 -34.20
CA GLY A 44 10.80 15.83 -33.32
C GLY A 44 12.12 15.17 -33.68
N TYR A 45 13.08 15.99 -34.14
CA TYR A 45 14.38 15.57 -34.63
C TYR A 45 15.20 14.91 -33.50
N ASP A 46 15.11 15.44 -32.28
CA ASP A 46 15.77 14.93 -31.07
C ASP A 46 15.44 13.47 -30.78
N GLN A 47 14.24 13.01 -31.16
CA GLN A 47 13.81 11.63 -30.90
C GLN A 47 14.21 10.67 -32.02
N MET A 48 14.51 11.17 -33.23
CA MET A 48 14.94 10.37 -34.38
C MET A 48 16.46 10.23 -34.47
N THR A 49 17.20 11.20 -33.92
CA THR A 49 18.67 11.21 -33.96
C THR A 49 19.33 10.84 -32.63
N LYS A 50 18.58 10.67 -31.53
CA LYS A 50 19.11 10.31 -30.20
C LYS A 50 20.10 9.14 -30.26
N ASP A 51 19.66 8.03 -30.85
CA ASP A 51 20.43 6.78 -30.88
C ASP A 51 21.75 6.89 -31.68
N PHE A 52 21.83 7.83 -32.66
CA PHE A 52 23.02 8.04 -33.50
C PHE A 52 23.91 9.18 -33.01
N ARG A 53 23.30 10.16 -32.33
CA ARG A 53 24.01 11.31 -31.76
C ARG A 53 25.02 10.84 -30.71
N ASP A 54 24.64 9.86 -29.91
CA ASP A 54 25.45 9.34 -28.80
C ASP A 54 26.54 8.35 -29.28
N THR A 55 26.59 8.01 -30.57
CA THR A 55 27.55 7.05 -31.16
C THR A 55 28.35 7.59 -32.35
N ALA A 56 28.00 8.75 -32.91
CA ALA A 56 28.65 9.26 -34.12
C ALA A 56 29.94 10.04 -33.80
N ALA A 57 31.01 9.71 -34.54
CA ALA A 57 32.36 10.27 -34.36
C ALA A 57 32.48 11.77 -34.70
N CYS A 58 31.69 12.26 -35.64
CA CYS A 58 31.64 13.65 -36.07
C CYS A 58 30.35 13.91 -36.86
N ALA A 59 29.96 15.17 -36.96
CA ALA A 59 28.86 15.59 -37.83
C ALA A 59 29.36 16.27 -39.11
N ILE A 60 28.72 15.97 -40.24
CA ILE A 60 28.91 16.71 -41.50
C ILE A 60 27.65 17.55 -41.74
N PHE A 61 27.78 18.86 -41.66
CA PHE A 61 26.68 19.80 -41.81
C PHE A 61 26.72 20.44 -43.20
N VAL A 62 25.77 20.09 -44.07
CA VAL A 62 25.72 20.57 -45.45
C VAL A 62 24.68 21.68 -45.58
N VAL A 63 25.11 22.87 -46.00
CA VAL A 63 24.24 24.06 -46.15
C VAL A 63 24.42 24.64 -47.55
N LYS A 64 23.34 25.13 -48.16
CA LYS A 64 23.47 25.91 -49.39
C LYS A 64 24.02 27.28 -49.07
N THR A 65 24.92 27.80 -49.89
CA THR A 65 25.56 29.11 -49.66
C THR A 65 24.55 30.26 -49.44
N ASP A 66 23.40 30.24 -50.13
CA ASP A 66 22.33 31.24 -49.95
C ASP A 66 21.66 31.18 -48.56
N ASP A 67 21.67 30.01 -47.93
CA ASP A 67 20.99 29.75 -46.66
C ASP A 67 21.94 29.89 -45.46
N LEU A 68 23.25 29.97 -45.70
CA LEU A 68 24.32 29.98 -44.70
C LEU A 68 24.20 31.14 -43.70
N PHE A 69 23.59 32.26 -44.10
CA PHE A 69 23.43 33.45 -43.27
C PHE A 69 22.07 33.57 -42.58
N PHE A 70 21.23 32.53 -42.62
CA PHE A 70 19.95 32.55 -41.90
C PHE A 70 20.15 32.29 -40.41
N GLU A 71 19.55 33.13 -39.56
CA GLU A 71 19.61 33.05 -38.09
C GLU A 71 19.23 31.65 -37.56
N LYS A 72 18.22 31.01 -38.15
CA LYS A 72 17.81 29.66 -37.79
C LYS A 72 18.91 28.62 -38.01
N VAL A 73 19.74 28.77 -39.04
CA VAL A 73 20.86 27.85 -39.30
C VAL A 73 21.93 27.97 -38.20
N PHE A 74 22.13 29.17 -37.65
CA PHE A 74 23.05 29.41 -36.54
C PHE A 74 22.55 28.81 -35.22
N GLU A 75 21.26 29.00 -34.88
CA GLU A 75 20.68 28.41 -33.65
C GLU A 75 20.80 26.88 -33.63
N GLU A 76 20.54 26.24 -34.77
CA GLU A 76 20.65 24.78 -34.91
C GLU A 76 22.10 24.31 -34.89
N PHE A 77 23.01 25.11 -35.43
CA PHE A 77 24.43 24.80 -35.40
C PHE A 77 25.00 24.87 -33.97
N GLU A 78 24.58 25.85 -33.17
CA GLU A 78 24.97 25.94 -31.76
C GLU A 78 24.48 24.75 -30.93
N GLU A 79 23.27 24.28 -31.24
CA GLU A 79 22.71 23.06 -30.64
C GLU A 79 23.59 21.84 -30.97
N LEU A 80 24.01 21.70 -32.22
CA LEU A 80 24.90 20.60 -32.66
C LEU A 80 26.30 20.66 -32.04
N LEU A 81 26.85 21.85 -31.81
CA LEU A 81 28.14 22.01 -31.11
C LEU A 81 28.10 21.53 -29.65
N GLY A 82 26.91 21.47 -29.04
CA GLY A 82 26.71 20.86 -27.73
C GLY A 82 26.69 19.34 -27.75
N TYR A 83 26.59 18.72 -28.93
CA TYR A 83 26.36 17.29 -29.10
C TYR A 83 27.50 16.55 -29.79
N PHE A 84 28.30 17.25 -30.60
CA PHE A 84 29.41 16.67 -31.33
C PHE A 84 30.72 17.34 -30.97
N SER A 85 31.74 16.53 -30.69
CA SER A 85 33.11 16.99 -30.48
C SER A 85 33.68 17.70 -31.72
N ARG A 86 33.40 17.17 -32.92
CA ARG A 86 33.86 17.67 -34.21
C ARG A 86 32.73 17.85 -35.24
N ILE A 87 32.71 19.01 -35.91
CA ILE A 87 31.76 19.32 -36.99
C ILE A 87 32.51 19.81 -38.25
N PHE A 88 32.18 19.22 -39.39
CA PHE A 88 32.61 19.66 -40.71
C PHE A 88 31.46 20.40 -41.41
N LEU A 89 31.58 21.71 -41.57
CA LEU A 89 30.60 22.54 -42.26
C LEU A 89 30.93 22.61 -43.75
N VAL A 90 30.04 22.09 -44.59
CA VAL A 90 30.15 22.15 -46.05
C VAL A 90 29.15 23.19 -46.60
N SER A 91 29.68 24.34 -47.04
CA SER A 91 28.93 25.32 -47.82
C SER A 91 28.88 24.85 -49.27
N ASN A 92 27.76 24.26 -49.66
CA ASN A 92 27.51 23.79 -51.02
C ASN A 92 27.31 24.97 -51.96
N ILE A 93 28.32 25.27 -52.78
CA ILE A 93 28.32 26.36 -53.77
C ILE A 93 27.79 25.87 -55.13
N ASP A 94 27.14 26.76 -55.89
CA ASP A 94 26.83 26.52 -57.28
C ASP A 94 27.80 27.32 -58.17
N SER A 95 28.85 26.65 -58.65
CA SER A 95 29.87 27.30 -59.48
C SER A 95 29.33 27.77 -60.84
N SER A 96 28.13 27.34 -61.23
CA SER A 96 27.47 27.76 -62.47
C SER A 96 26.54 28.97 -62.30
N LYS A 97 26.30 29.39 -61.05
CA LYS A 97 25.40 30.50 -60.74
C LYS A 97 25.95 31.82 -61.26
N GLN A 98 25.07 32.58 -61.90
CA GLN A 98 25.37 33.89 -62.45
C GLN A 98 24.57 34.96 -61.73
N ASP A 99 25.26 35.96 -61.21
CA ASP A 99 24.66 37.11 -60.56
C ASP A 99 24.64 38.33 -61.50
N LEU A 100 23.68 39.21 -61.24
CA LEU A 100 23.56 40.48 -61.95
C LEU A 100 24.65 41.43 -61.44
N GLN A 101 25.60 41.76 -62.30
CA GLN A 101 26.69 42.67 -61.99
C GLN A 101 26.21 44.13 -61.94
N PRO A 102 26.96 45.05 -61.30
CA PRO A 102 26.58 46.47 -61.20
C PRO A 102 26.42 47.20 -62.55
N ASP A 103 27.00 46.63 -63.61
CA ASP A 103 26.88 47.10 -65.00
C ASP A 103 25.68 46.51 -65.75
N GLY A 104 24.89 45.65 -65.09
CA GLY A 104 23.71 44.97 -65.64
C GLY A 104 24.03 43.71 -66.45
N SER A 105 25.29 43.28 -66.53
CA SER A 105 25.67 42.01 -67.16
C SER A 105 25.47 40.83 -66.22
N LEU A 106 25.35 39.63 -66.77
CA LEU A 106 25.41 38.39 -65.99
C LEU A 106 26.87 37.97 -65.89
N GLY A 107 27.42 38.01 -64.67
CA GLY A 107 28.75 37.51 -64.35
C GLY A 107 28.65 36.35 -63.39
N LEU A 108 29.75 35.61 -63.19
CA LEU A 108 29.80 34.59 -62.13
C LEU A 108 29.45 35.22 -60.78
N SER A 109 28.68 34.49 -59.98
CA SER A 109 28.33 34.86 -58.61
C SER A 109 29.57 34.95 -57.71
N LEU A 110 29.42 35.52 -56.51
CA LEU A 110 30.50 35.56 -55.52
C LEU A 110 30.99 34.14 -55.16
N GLU A 111 30.05 33.20 -55.02
CA GLU A 111 30.32 31.78 -54.75
C GLU A 111 31.03 31.06 -55.91
N GLY A 112 30.86 31.51 -57.16
CA GLY A 112 31.55 30.95 -58.34
C GLY A 112 32.88 31.64 -58.68
N SER A 113 33.08 32.90 -58.25
CA SER A 113 34.26 33.70 -58.57
C SER A 113 35.33 33.73 -57.48
N ASP A 114 34.93 33.70 -56.20
CA ASP A 114 35.84 33.68 -55.05
C ASP A 114 35.17 33.00 -53.83
N PRO A 115 35.15 31.65 -53.80
CA PRO A 115 34.51 30.88 -52.72
C PRO A 115 35.08 31.19 -51.33
N GLY A 116 36.36 31.55 -51.23
CA GLY A 116 37.03 31.86 -49.95
C GLY A 116 36.41 33.05 -49.22
N LYS A 117 35.87 34.03 -49.96
CA LYS A 117 35.16 35.17 -49.36
C LYS A 117 33.86 34.80 -48.67
N VAL A 118 33.23 33.68 -49.05
CA VAL A 118 32.04 33.17 -48.37
C VAL A 118 32.42 32.69 -46.96
N ILE A 119 33.55 32.00 -46.84
CA ILE A 119 34.10 31.54 -45.56
C ILE A 119 34.51 32.72 -44.69
N GLU A 120 35.26 33.69 -45.26
CA GLU A 120 35.67 34.89 -44.53
C GLU A 120 34.46 35.72 -44.06
N ALA A 121 33.44 35.86 -44.91
CA ALA A 121 32.20 36.52 -44.55
C ALA A 121 31.49 35.79 -43.40
N PHE A 122 31.38 34.46 -43.46
CA PHE A 122 30.78 33.66 -42.39
C PHE A 122 31.55 33.76 -41.08
N GLN A 123 32.88 33.64 -41.10
CA GLN A 123 33.72 33.77 -39.91
C GLN A 123 33.63 35.19 -39.30
N SER A 124 33.57 36.23 -40.14
CA SER A 124 33.44 37.62 -39.68
C SER A 124 32.05 38.00 -39.18
N LEU A 125 31.00 37.31 -39.65
CA LEU A 125 29.60 37.54 -39.31
C LEU A 125 29.06 36.57 -38.25
N SER A 126 29.84 35.56 -37.86
CA SER A 126 29.51 34.68 -36.74
C SER A 126 29.59 35.48 -35.43
N ILE A 127 28.42 35.78 -34.84
CA ILE A 127 28.31 36.69 -33.67
C ILE A 127 28.52 35.94 -32.34
N SER A 128 28.38 34.61 -32.29
CA SER A 128 28.40 33.88 -31.02
C SER A 128 29.81 33.45 -30.58
N ALA A 129 30.06 33.61 -29.28
CA ALA A 129 31.33 33.24 -28.65
C ALA A 129 31.59 31.72 -28.75
N THR A 130 30.53 30.91 -28.78
CA THR A 130 30.59 29.45 -28.91
C THR A 130 31.09 29.01 -30.29
N LEU A 131 30.62 29.64 -31.37
CA LEU A 131 31.10 29.39 -32.73
C LEU A 131 32.56 29.77 -32.90
N GLN A 132 32.93 30.96 -32.41
CA GLN A 132 34.30 31.44 -32.53
C GLN A 132 35.26 30.54 -31.75
N GLN A 133 34.88 30.14 -30.53
CA GLN A 133 35.64 29.20 -29.74
C GLN A 133 35.77 27.83 -30.42
N ALA A 134 34.69 27.31 -31.03
CA ALA A 134 34.75 26.04 -31.77
C ALA A 134 35.69 26.11 -32.99
N ILE A 135 35.80 27.25 -33.67
CA ILE A 135 36.77 27.46 -34.75
C ILE A 135 38.20 27.53 -34.21
N GLU A 136 38.42 28.26 -33.12
CA GLU A 136 39.74 28.43 -32.49
C GLU A 136 40.26 27.12 -31.89
N ASP A 137 39.37 26.32 -31.29
CA ASP A 137 39.65 25.00 -30.72
C ASP A 137 39.74 23.90 -31.81
N GLY A 138 39.57 24.29 -33.08
CA GLY A 138 39.60 23.39 -34.23
C GLY A 138 38.38 22.48 -34.35
N ARG A 139 37.45 22.48 -33.40
CA ARG A 139 36.21 21.68 -33.41
C ARG A 139 35.32 21.92 -34.62
N LEU A 140 35.45 23.07 -35.30
CA LEU A 140 34.72 23.42 -36.52
C LEU A 140 35.67 23.71 -37.70
N ASN A 141 35.55 22.91 -38.77
CA ASN A 141 36.18 23.18 -40.06
C ASN A 141 35.14 23.55 -41.12
N ILE A 142 35.44 24.54 -41.96
CA ILE A 142 34.50 25.09 -42.96
C ILE A 142 35.08 24.91 -44.36
N TYR A 143 34.29 24.31 -45.26
CA TYR A 143 34.67 24.04 -46.65
C TYR A 143 33.64 24.61 -47.62
N SER A 144 34.08 25.28 -48.67
CA SER A 144 33.24 25.69 -49.79
C SER A 144 33.42 24.72 -50.95
N ILE A 145 32.39 23.93 -51.24
CA ILE A 145 32.48 22.78 -52.15
C ILE A 145 31.33 22.81 -53.14
N ASP A 146 31.61 22.61 -54.43
CA ASP A 146 30.56 22.31 -55.41
C ASP A 146 30.34 20.79 -55.43
N LEU A 147 29.38 20.32 -54.63
CA LEU A 147 29.13 18.89 -54.45
C LEU A 147 28.66 18.22 -55.75
N LEU A 148 27.93 18.96 -56.61
CA LEU A 148 27.45 18.43 -57.88
C LEU A 148 28.62 18.19 -58.84
N LYS A 149 29.51 19.17 -58.96
CA LYS A 149 30.73 19.07 -59.77
C LYS A 149 31.65 17.97 -59.24
N ALA A 150 31.87 17.91 -57.93
CA ALA A 150 32.68 16.87 -57.28
C ALA A 150 32.12 15.46 -57.52
N ALA A 151 30.81 15.27 -57.37
CA ALA A 151 30.15 14.00 -57.64
C ALA A 151 30.26 13.59 -59.13
N SER A 152 30.03 14.54 -60.05
CA SER A 152 30.12 14.29 -61.49
C SER A 152 31.52 13.86 -61.93
N ARG A 153 32.55 14.48 -61.34
CA ARG A 153 33.95 14.14 -61.56
C ARG A 153 34.26 12.73 -61.08
N ARG A 154 33.90 12.38 -59.84
CA ARG A 154 34.13 11.02 -59.30
C ARG A 154 33.42 9.93 -60.07
N LEU A 155 32.19 10.17 -60.52
CA LEU A 155 31.47 9.23 -61.39
C LEU A 155 32.16 9.06 -62.75
N SER A 156 32.70 10.14 -63.31
CA SER A 156 33.43 10.11 -64.59
C SER A 156 34.81 9.44 -64.48
N GLU A 157 35.52 9.64 -63.36
CA GLU A 157 36.82 9.01 -63.07
C GLU A 157 36.65 7.52 -62.79
N LYS A 158 35.63 7.12 -62.01
CA LYS A 158 35.28 5.71 -61.81
C LYS A 158 34.96 5.02 -63.13
N SER A 159 34.20 5.67 -64.01
CA SER A 159 33.89 5.14 -65.35
C SER A 159 35.14 4.97 -66.23
N ARG A 160 36.13 5.88 -66.11
CA ARG A 160 37.41 5.78 -66.84
C ARG A 160 38.34 4.70 -66.28
N MET A 161 38.33 4.45 -64.98
CA MET A 161 39.15 3.40 -64.36
C MET A 161 38.64 1.99 -64.67
N THR A 162 37.32 1.80 -64.80
CA THR A 162 36.73 0.49 -65.12
C THR A 162 36.96 0.06 -66.58
N GLU A 163 37.24 1.00 -67.50
CA GLU A 163 37.48 0.72 -68.92
C GLU A 163 38.98 0.60 -69.30
N ALA A 164 39.89 0.84 -68.37
CA ALA A 164 41.33 0.76 -68.62
C ALA A 164 41.94 -0.55 -68.07
N SER A 165 42.03 -1.57 -68.93
CA SER A 165 42.99 -2.67 -68.75
C SER A 165 44.00 -2.68 -69.91
N PRO A 166 45.27 -3.11 -69.70
CA PRO A 166 46.42 -2.53 -70.36
C PRO A 166 46.79 -3.27 -71.66
N ALA A 167 46.52 -2.66 -72.82
CA ALA A 167 47.22 -2.98 -74.07
C ALA A 167 47.09 -1.84 -75.10
N GLY A 168 48.01 -0.87 -75.00
CA GLY A 168 48.59 -0.11 -76.11
C GLY A 168 47.68 0.55 -77.16
N ALA A 169 47.57 1.88 -77.08
CA ALA A 169 47.63 2.77 -78.25
C ALA A 169 48.00 4.20 -77.81
N GLU A 170 49.24 4.59 -78.09
CA GLU A 170 49.61 6.00 -78.26
C GLU A 170 48.84 6.57 -79.46
N LEU A 171 48.12 7.70 -79.27
CA LEU A 171 48.11 8.85 -80.19
C LEU A 171 47.13 9.93 -79.71
N ASP A 172 47.67 11.13 -79.53
CA ASP A 172 47.07 12.46 -79.65
C ASP A 172 45.70 12.75 -79.03
N ILE A 173 45.70 13.54 -77.94
CA ILE A 173 45.12 14.90 -77.91
C ILE A 173 45.98 15.73 -76.95
N ALA A 174 46.77 16.64 -77.53
CA ALA A 174 47.22 17.85 -76.87
C ALA A 174 46.05 18.85 -76.79
N ALA A 175 46.07 19.68 -75.74
CA ALA A 175 45.17 20.81 -75.46
C ALA A 175 43.87 20.50 -74.69
N ASP A 176 44.00 20.12 -73.42
CA ASP A 176 43.16 20.69 -72.34
C ASP A 176 43.76 20.55 -70.92
N SER A 177 45.06 20.26 -70.84
CA SER A 177 45.78 19.96 -69.60
C SER A 177 46.15 21.20 -68.76
N ALA A 178 45.37 22.28 -68.89
CA ALA A 178 45.57 23.54 -68.17
C ALA A 178 44.44 23.87 -67.16
N GLU A 179 43.40 23.03 -67.04
CA GLU A 179 42.39 23.10 -65.97
C GLU A 179 42.54 22.00 -64.92
N VAL A 180 43.66 21.28 -64.90
CA VAL A 180 44.00 20.38 -63.80
C VAL A 180 44.60 21.22 -62.68
N SER A 181 43.91 21.27 -61.53
CA SER A 181 44.26 21.91 -60.24
C SER A 181 43.58 23.24 -59.87
N ALA A 182 42.28 23.38 -60.12
CA ALA A 182 41.42 24.02 -59.13
C ALA A 182 40.88 22.92 -58.21
N SER A 183 41.50 22.74 -57.04
CA SER A 183 40.97 21.88 -55.99
C SER A 183 39.56 22.34 -55.65
N ASP A 184 38.57 21.49 -55.86
CA ASP A 184 37.14 21.76 -55.64
C ASP A 184 36.76 21.73 -54.15
N GLY A 185 37.72 21.88 -53.24
CA GLY A 185 37.57 21.83 -51.78
C GLY A 185 37.22 20.44 -51.22
N PHE A 186 36.74 19.52 -52.06
CA PHE A 186 36.25 18.21 -51.63
C PHE A 186 37.35 17.23 -51.24
N ASP A 187 38.46 17.22 -51.99
CA ASP A 187 39.60 16.36 -51.66
C ASP A 187 40.31 16.83 -50.36
N GLU A 188 40.29 18.13 -50.06
CA GLU A 188 40.78 18.72 -48.81
C GLU A 188 39.88 18.34 -47.63
N PHE A 189 38.57 18.53 -47.77
CA PHE A 189 37.57 18.08 -46.79
C PHE A 189 37.71 16.59 -46.47
N LEU A 190 37.84 15.73 -47.48
CA LEU A 190 37.99 14.30 -47.27
C LEU A 190 39.34 13.94 -46.64
N GLY A 191 40.40 14.65 -46.99
CA GLY A 191 41.71 14.49 -46.34
C GLY A 191 41.63 14.78 -44.84
N ASP A 192 41.01 15.90 -44.47
CA ASP A 192 40.86 16.30 -43.07
C ASP A 192 39.91 15.37 -42.30
N LEU A 193 38.78 14.97 -42.90
CA LEU A 193 37.85 14.02 -42.30
C LEU A 193 38.53 12.66 -42.06
N THR A 194 39.29 12.16 -43.05
CA THR A 194 40.03 10.91 -42.92
C THR A 194 41.15 11.03 -41.89
N SER A 195 41.83 12.18 -41.82
CA SER A 195 42.86 12.44 -40.82
C SER A 195 42.29 12.46 -39.41
N TYR A 196 41.11 13.05 -39.21
CA TYR A 196 40.43 13.08 -37.91
C TYR A 196 39.94 11.69 -37.49
N LEU A 197 39.27 10.95 -38.38
CA LEU A 197 38.79 9.60 -38.06
C LEU A 197 39.93 8.61 -37.76
N ASN A 198 41.13 8.87 -38.27
CA ASN A 198 42.33 8.08 -37.99
C ASN A 198 43.23 8.68 -36.90
N SER A 199 42.87 9.82 -36.29
CA SER A 199 43.70 10.46 -35.27
C SER A 199 43.39 9.94 -33.87
N SER A 200 44.37 10.06 -32.98
CA SER A 200 44.20 9.87 -31.54
C SER A 200 43.28 10.93 -30.91
N ASP A 201 43.03 12.06 -31.59
CA ASP A 201 42.09 13.08 -31.15
C ASP A 201 40.63 12.59 -31.20
N TYR A 202 40.25 11.81 -32.21
CA TYR A 202 38.92 11.19 -32.25
C TYR A 202 38.69 10.24 -31.06
N LEU A 203 39.67 9.37 -30.78
CA LEU A 203 39.57 8.44 -29.65
C LEU A 203 39.50 9.18 -28.32
N ARG A 204 40.23 10.31 -28.20
CA ARG A 204 40.16 11.18 -27.04
C ARG A 204 38.79 11.79 -26.85
N ASP A 205 38.22 12.35 -27.90
CA ASP A 205 36.91 12.99 -27.85
C ASP A 205 35.82 11.96 -27.55
N PHE A 206 35.85 10.80 -28.20
CA PHE A 206 34.93 9.69 -27.94
C PHE A 206 34.98 9.19 -26.49
N MET A 207 36.17 9.00 -25.94
CA MET A 207 36.34 8.57 -24.54
C MET A 207 35.87 9.63 -23.55
N THR A 208 36.13 10.91 -23.85
CA THR A 208 35.69 12.04 -23.00
C THR A 208 34.17 12.12 -22.95
N ASP A 209 33.50 11.99 -24.10
CA ASP A 209 32.05 12.04 -24.20
C ASP A 209 31.40 10.80 -23.52
N THR A 210 31.97 9.62 -23.71
CA THR A 210 31.49 8.38 -23.10
C THR A 210 31.61 8.40 -21.57
N LEU A 211 32.75 8.88 -21.04
CA LEU A 211 32.95 9.05 -19.60
C LEU A 211 32.00 10.09 -19.01
N GLY A 212 31.76 11.20 -19.71
CA GLY A 212 30.81 12.23 -19.30
C GLY A 212 29.38 11.70 -19.21
N MET A 213 28.94 10.93 -20.22
CA MET A 213 27.61 10.31 -20.22
C MET A 213 27.46 9.26 -19.10
N ALA A 214 28.49 8.45 -18.87
CA ALA A 214 28.48 7.47 -17.79
C ALA A 214 28.42 8.14 -16.40
N GLU A 215 29.12 9.26 -16.21
CA GLU A 215 29.04 10.06 -14.97
C GLU A 215 27.63 10.65 -14.77
N GLU A 216 27.00 11.19 -15.82
CA GLU A 216 25.65 11.75 -15.74
C GLU A 216 24.62 10.68 -15.35
N LEU A 217 24.66 9.50 -15.98
CA LEU A 217 23.76 8.38 -15.66
C LEU A 217 23.92 7.91 -14.21
N ILE A 218 25.14 7.84 -13.70
CA ILE A 218 25.39 7.43 -12.31
C ILE A 218 24.90 8.50 -11.34
N GLN A 219 25.08 9.78 -11.65
CA GLN A 219 24.53 10.85 -10.82
C GLN A 219 23.01 10.82 -10.77
N GLU A 220 22.34 10.54 -11.89
CA GLU A 220 20.88 10.34 -11.93
C GLU A 220 20.46 9.16 -11.04
N GLU A 221 21.14 8.02 -11.14
CA GLU A 221 20.82 6.83 -10.34
C GLU A 221 21.05 7.05 -8.83
N ILE A 222 22.14 7.74 -8.46
CA ILE A 222 22.39 8.15 -7.07
C ILE A 222 21.30 9.11 -6.60
N GLN A 223 20.88 10.06 -7.43
CA GLN A 223 19.83 11.02 -7.08
C GLN A 223 18.46 10.33 -6.91
N GLN A 224 18.13 9.34 -7.72
CA GLN A 224 16.88 8.57 -7.57
C GLN A 224 16.90 7.68 -6.32
N SER A 225 18.02 6.99 -6.06
CA SER A 225 18.18 6.09 -4.91
C SER A 225 18.29 6.82 -3.57
N THR A 226 18.69 8.09 -3.57
CA THR A 226 18.78 8.94 -2.36
C THR A 226 17.74 10.06 -2.29
N GLY A 227 16.84 10.13 -3.29
CA GLY A 227 15.85 11.19 -3.40
C GLY A 227 14.72 11.11 -2.38
N GLU A 228 13.80 12.06 -2.46
CA GLU A 228 12.67 12.20 -1.52
C GLU A 228 11.82 10.93 -1.42
N SER A 229 11.61 10.21 -2.53
CA SER A 229 10.86 8.95 -2.56
C SER A 229 11.50 7.87 -1.70
N SER A 230 12.84 7.77 -1.69
CA SER A 230 13.59 6.81 -0.88
C SER A 230 13.48 7.13 0.62
N GLU A 231 13.54 8.42 0.99
CA GLU A 231 13.36 8.88 2.36
C GLU A 231 11.92 8.63 2.85
N GLN A 232 10.92 8.83 1.98
CA GLN A 232 9.52 8.51 2.28
C GLN A 232 9.31 7.01 2.53
N LEU A 233 9.95 6.14 1.74
CA LEU A 233 9.93 4.69 1.96
C LEU A 233 10.55 4.31 3.31
N ARG A 234 11.75 4.82 3.62
CA ARG A 234 12.40 4.59 4.93
C ARG A 234 11.53 5.05 6.10
N LYS A 235 10.96 6.25 6.00
CA LYS A 235 10.05 6.78 7.03
C LYS A 235 8.81 5.90 7.19
N THR A 236 8.25 5.39 6.10
CA THR A 236 7.10 4.48 6.14
C THR A 236 7.46 3.16 6.85
N CYS A 237 8.66 2.62 6.61
CA CYS A 237 9.18 1.47 7.37
C CYS A 237 9.27 1.74 8.88
N GLU A 238 9.82 2.90 9.27
CA GLU A 238 9.92 3.30 10.68
C GLU A 238 8.54 3.49 11.33
N ASP A 239 7.61 4.12 10.62
CA ASP A 239 6.23 4.31 11.07
C ASP A 239 5.52 2.95 11.26
N LEU A 240 5.77 1.98 10.38
CA LEU A 240 5.29 0.60 10.53
C LEU A 240 5.90 -0.10 11.74
N ASP A 241 7.20 0.06 12.00
CA ASP A 241 7.86 -0.50 13.19
C ASP A 241 7.21 0.02 14.48
N VAL A 242 6.98 1.34 14.57
CA VAL A 242 6.30 1.97 15.71
C VAL A 242 4.86 1.46 15.85
N ALA A 243 4.14 1.31 14.74
CA ALA A 243 2.76 0.81 14.74
C ALA A 243 2.68 -0.67 15.19
N ILE A 244 3.59 -1.52 14.73
CA ILE A 244 3.68 -2.93 15.12
C ILE A 244 4.00 -3.02 16.62
N GLU A 245 4.95 -2.24 17.14
CA GLU A 245 5.30 -2.23 18.56
C GLU A 245 4.10 -1.78 19.43
N ALA A 246 3.34 -0.79 18.96
CA ALA A 246 2.14 -0.32 19.64
C ALA A 246 1.06 -1.42 19.73
N ASP A 247 0.81 -2.16 18.65
CA ASP A 247 -0.16 -3.27 18.64
C ASP A 247 0.33 -4.46 19.48
N GLN A 248 1.63 -4.75 19.49
CA GLN A 248 2.21 -5.76 20.38
C GLN A 248 2.00 -5.39 21.86
N LYS A 249 2.26 -4.13 22.24
CA LYS A 249 1.97 -3.62 23.59
C LYS A 249 0.48 -3.74 23.92
N ARG A 250 -0.40 -3.48 22.95
CA ARG A 250 -1.85 -3.64 23.12
C ARG A 250 -2.24 -5.10 23.37
N ILE A 251 -1.66 -6.06 22.66
CA ILE A 251 -1.90 -7.50 22.88
C ILE A 251 -1.41 -7.95 24.25
N GLN A 252 -0.27 -7.45 24.72
CA GLN A 252 0.23 -7.71 26.06
C GLN A 252 -0.76 -7.23 27.12
N LEU A 253 -1.23 -5.98 27.01
CA LEU A 253 -2.25 -5.42 27.90
C LEU A 253 -3.56 -6.24 27.87
N LEU A 254 -4.04 -6.63 26.68
CA LEU A 254 -5.22 -7.49 26.54
C LEU A 254 -5.03 -8.85 27.23
N THR A 255 -3.82 -9.41 27.17
CA THR A 255 -3.48 -10.69 27.81
C THR A 255 -3.47 -10.56 29.34
N GLU A 256 -2.92 -9.47 29.88
CA GLU A 256 -2.98 -9.16 31.32
C GLU A 256 -4.43 -8.96 31.80
N LEU A 257 -5.23 -8.24 31.02
CA LEU A 257 -6.66 -8.05 31.30
C LEU A 257 -7.44 -9.37 31.26
N ALA A 258 -7.11 -10.29 30.35
CA ALA A 258 -7.73 -11.62 30.30
C ALA A 258 -7.50 -12.45 31.57
N GLY A 259 -6.32 -12.30 32.19
CA GLY A 259 -5.94 -13.00 33.42
C GLY A 259 -6.52 -12.40 34.71
N THR A 260 -7.13 -11.21 34.63
CA THR A 260 -7.68 -10.51 35.79
C THR A 260 -8.98 -11.15 36.28
N ASP A 261 -9.14 -11.31 37.59
CA ASP A 261 -10.44 -11.66 38.18
C ASP A 261 -11.37 -10.44 38.19
N TRP A 262 -12.31 -10.44 37.24
CA TRP A 262 -13.29 -9.38 37.05
C TRP A 262 -14.43 -9.43 38.07
N THR A 263 -14.64 -10.56 38.75
CA THR A 263 -15.75 -10.72 39.71
C THR A 263 -15.60 -9.79 40.92
N ALA A 264 -14.36 -9.51 41.33
CA ALA A 264 -14.03 -8.59 42.42
C ALA A 264 -14.50 -7.15 42.13
N SER A 265 -14.55 -6.73 40.86
CA SER A 265 -15.00 -5.39 40.45
C SER A 265 -16.50 -5.16 40.73
N PHE A 266 -17.26 -6.22 41.00
CA PHE A 266 -18.68 -6.17 41.32
C PHE A 266 -18.99 -6.26 42.83
N ALA A 267 -17.97 -6.17 43.70
CA ALA A 267 -18.17 -6.21 45.15
C ALA A 267 -19.13 -5.09 45.64
N HIS A 268 -19.08 -3.92 45.01
CA HIS A 268 -19.98 -2.81 45.33
C HIS A 268 -21.44 -3.13 44.97
N LEU A 269 -21.69 -3.66 43.78
CA LEU A 269 -23.01 -4.07 43.33
C LEU A 269 -23.61 -5.13 44.26
N ARG A 270 -22.81 -6.13 44.68
CA ARG A 270 -23.25 -7.14 45.66
C ARG A 270 -23.68 -6.49 46.98
N LYS A 271 -22.89 -5.54 47.48
CA LYS A 271 -23.19 -4.80 48.71
C LYS A 271 -24.45 -3.94 48.59
N GLU A 272 -24.64 -3.24 47.47
CA GLU A 272 -25.86 -2.45 47.22
C GLU A 272 -27.09 -3.34 47.08
N SER A 273 -26.97 -4.48 46.40
CA SER A 273 -28.04 -5.48 46.34
C SER A 273 -28.44 -5.99 47.73
N GLU A 274 -27.48 -6.28 48.60
CA GLU A 274 -27.75 -6.64 49.99
C GLU A 274 -28.43 -5.51 50.78
N GLN A 275 -28.04 -4.26 50.57
CA GLN A 275 -28.69 -3.11 51.20
C GLN A 275 -30.14 -2.94 50.74
N LEU A 276 -30.41 -3.09 49.44
CA LEU A 276 -31.77 -3.08 48.90
C LEU A 276 -32.64 -4.19 49.52
N LEU A 277 -32.08 -5.38 49.74
CA LEU A 277 -32.79 -6.46 50.43
C LEU A 277 -33.17 -6.09 51.87
N ILE A 278 -32.27 -5.44 52.61
CA ILE A 278 -32.54 -4.98 53.98
C ILE A 278 -33.65 -3.92 53.99
N GLU A 279 -33.60 -2.93 53.08
CA GLU A 279 -34.63 -1.90 52.97
C GLU A 279 -36.00 -2.49 52.59
N LEU A 280 -36.03 -3.50 51.71
CA LEU A 280 -37.25 -4.17 51.31
C LEU A 280 -37.84 -5.02 52.44
N ALA A 281 -37.00 -5.71 53.21
CA ALA A 281 -37.43 -6.44 54.40
C ALA A 281 -38.07 -5.50 55.44
N GLN A 282 -37.51 -4.32 55.67
CA GLN A 282 -38.10 -3.31 56.57
C GLN A 282 -39.47 -2.80 56.07
N LYS A 283 -39.65 -2.63 54.76
CA LYS A 283 -40.94 -2.23 54.17
C LYS A 283 -42.01 -3.33 54.27
N LEU A 284 -41.61 -4.60 54.37
CA LEU A 284 -42.51 -5.75 54.53
C LEU A 284 -43.09 -5.85 55.94
N ASP A 285 -42.33 -5.45 56.97
CA ASP A 285 -42.73 -5.49 58.40
C ASP A 285 -43.99 -4.66 58.71
N GLY A 286 -44.32 -3.68 57.84
CA GLY A 286 -45.53 -2.86 57.94
C GLY A 286 -46.77 -3.37 57.16
N LYS A 287 -46.68 -4.45 56.38
CA LYS A 287 -47.75 -4.92 55.45
C LYS A 287 -48.30 -6.32 55.75
N GLY A 288 -48.26 -6.73 57.02
CA GLY A 288 -48.86 -8.00 57.50
C GLY A 288 -50.38 -8.08 57.37
N SER A 289 -51.06 -6.92 57.26
CA SER A 289 -52.51 -6.80 57.30
C SER A 289 -53.28 -7.61 56.25
N SER A 290 -52.72 -7.83 55.05
CA SER A 290 -53.43 -8.60 54.00
C SER A 290 -53.47 -10.11 54.27
N LEU A 291 -52.45 -10.65 54.96
CA LEU A 291 -52.39 -12.07 55.31
C LEU A 291 -53.25 -12.35 56.54
N GLU A 292 -53.27 -11.42 57.50
CA GLU A 292 -54.18 -11.47 58.63
C GLU A 292 -55.64 -11.38 58.20
N ALA A 293 -55.96 -10.49 57.23
CA ALA A 293 -57.30 -10.40 56.64
C ALA A 293 -57.71 -11.70 55.93
N ALA A 294 -56.78 -12.39 55.26
CA ALA A 294 -57.07 -13.67 54.62
C ALA A 294 -57.43 -14.78 55.63
N ILE A 295 -56.80 -14.77 56.81
CA ILE A 295 -57.15 -15.65 57.94
C ILE A 295 -58.55 -15.29 58.48
N ASP A 296 -58.84 -14.00 58.63
CA ASP A 296 -60.15 -13.52 59.11
C ASP A 296 -61.28 -13.85 58.13
N GLU A 297 -61.04 -13.77 56.82
CA GLU A 297 -61.99 -14.19 55.78
C GLU A 297 -62.21 -15.70 55.77
N TRP A 298 -61.16 -16.50 55.98
CA TRP A 298 -61.29 -17.96 56.13
C TRP A 298 -62.08 -18.35 57.38
N MET A 299 -61.97 -17.59 58.47
CA MET A 299 -62.80 -17.78 59.66
C MET A 299 -64.29 -17.57 59.36
N GLN A 300 -64.62 -16.78 58.33
CA GLN A 300 -65.98 -16.47 57.87
C GLN A 300 -66.48 -17.39 56.74
N SER A 301 -65.66 -18.31 56.24
CA SER A 301 -66.01 -19.25 55.15
C SER A 301 -66.24 -20.68 55.64
N ASP A 302 -66.78 -21.54 54.78
CA ASP A 302 -66.93 -23.00 55.02
C ASP A 302 -65.67 -23.80 54.58
N GLU A 303 -64.59 -23.12 54.20
CA GLU A 303 -63.39 -23.75 53.66
C GLU A 303 -62.64 -24.62 54.69
N ASN A 304 -61.98 -25.67 54.24
CA ASN A 304 -61.18 -26.54 55.11
C ASN A 304 -59.76 -25.99 55.38
N TRP A 305 -58.92 -26.77 56.07
CA TRP A 305 -57.56 -26.37 56.43
C TRP A 305 -56.65 -26.21 55.22
N HIS A 306 -56.69 -27.15 54.28
CA HIS A 306 -55.89 -27.09 53.05
C HIS A 306 -56.28 -25.91 52.14
N GLU A 307 -57.57 -25.57 52.10
CA GLU A 307 -58.07 -24.44 51.31
C GLU A 307 -57.58 -23.09 51.85
N LEU A 308 -57.30 -22.96 53.16
CA LEU A 308 -56.65 -21.76 53.71
C LEU A 308 -55.28 -21.52 53.05
N PHE A 309 -54.44 -22.55 52.96
CA PHE A 309 -53.10 -22.41 52.39
C PHE A 309 -53.14 -22.32 50.86
N SER A 310 -53.83 -23.25 50.20
CA SER A 310 -53.83 -23.35 48.74
C SER A 310 -54.61 -22.23 48.02
N ARG A 311 -55.73 -21.74 48.59
CA ARG A 311 -56.57 -20.72 47.93
C ARG A 311 -56.34 -19.30 48.46
N ARG A 312 -55.85 -19.14 49.69
CA ARG A 312 -55.72 -17.81 50.31
C ARG A 312 -54.27 -17.42 50.59
N LEU A 313 -53.58 -18.15 51.46
CA LEU A 313 -52.25 -17.72 51.93
C LEU A 313 -51.16 -17.84 50.86
N ASN A 314 -51.00 -19.00 50.22
CA ASN A 314 -49.93 -19.21 49.22
C ASN A 314 -50.08 -18.29 47.99
N PRO A 315 -51.28 -18.10 47.38
CA PRO A 315 -51.44 -17.14 46.28
C PRO A 315 -51.10 -15.70 46.67
N LEU A 316 -51.41 -15.29 47.91
CA LEU A 316 -51.03 -13.96 48.42
C LEU A 316 -49.51 -13.84 48.65
N LEU A 317 -48.86 -14.91 49.12
CA LEU A 317 -47.41 -14.97 49.26
C LEU A 317 -46.72 -14.93 47.89
N GLU A 318 -47.19 -15.71 46.92
CA GLU A 318 -46.71 -15.71 45.53
C GLU A 318 -46.81 -14.31 44.92
N ARG A 319 -47.96 -13.63 45.08
CA ARG A 319 -48.12 -12.26 44.61
C ARG A 319 -47.17 -11.28 45.30
N LYS A 320 -46.94 -11.43 46.61
CA LYS A 320 -45.97 -10.60 47.34
C LYS A 320 -44.54 -10.83 46.85
N VAL A 321 -44.15 -12.09 46.59
CA VAL A 321 -42.84 -12.42 46.01
C VAL A 321 -42.71 -11.88 44.60
N SER A 322 -43.72 -12.04 43.74
CA SER A 322 -43.71 -11.49 42.38
C SER A 322 -43.50 -9.98 42.38
N ASN A 323 -44.29 -9.23 43.17
CA ASN A 323 -44.14 -7.78 43.27
C ASN A 323 -42.74 -7.36 43.79
N PHE A 324 -42.18 -8.14 44.72
CA PHE A 324 -40.83 -7.92 45.20
C PHE A 324 -39.79 -8.14 44.09
N ILE A 325 -39.95 -9.22 43.31
CA ILE A 325 -39.05 -9.55 42.21
C ILE A 325 -39.10 -8.47 41.13
N ASP A 326 -40.29 -8.03 40.74
CA ASP A 326 -40.45 -6.97 39.74
C ASP A 326 -39.73 -5.68 40.18
N TYR A 327 -39.92 -5.28 41.44
CA TYR A 327 -39.25 -4.12 42.01
C TYR A 327 -37.73 -4.31 42.12
N LEU A 328 -37.27 -5.47 42.58
CA LEU A 328 -35.84 -5.80 42.68
C LEU A 328 -35.18 -5.75 41.30
N LEU A 329 -35.80 -6.34 40.29
CA LEU A 329 -35.31 -6.33 38.92
C LEU A 329 -35.23 -4.92 38.35
N GLU A 330 -36.25 -4.09 38.59
CA GLU A 330 -36.26 -2.69 38.17
C GLU A 330 -35.11 -1.90 38.81
N GLN A 331 -34.93 -2.00 40.13
CA GLN A 331 -33.85 -1.29 40.84
C GLN A 331 -32.46 -1.78 40.41
N LEU A 332 -32.27 -3.10 40.29
CA LEU A 332 -31.00 -3.66 39.80
C LEU A 332 -30.72 -3.20 38.37
N ARG A 333 -31.72 -3.14 37.48
CA ARG A 333 -31.54 -2.62 36.11
C ARG A 333 -31.02 -1.19 36.11
N VAL A 334 -31.58 -0.31 36.95
CA VAL A 334 -31.11 1.08 37.06
C VAL A 334 -29.65 1.15 37.54
N MET A 335 -29.25 0.31 38.49
CA MET A 335 -27.85 0.28 38.95
C MET A 335 -26.88 -0.28 37.90
N LEU A 336 -27.35 -1.21 37.07
CA LEU A 336 -26.56 -1.84 36.02
C LEU A 336 -26.52 -1.02 34.73
N ASP A 337 -27.45 -0.08 34.53
CA ASP A 337 -27.52 0.81 33.36
C ASP A 337 -26.46 1.94 33.44
N THR A 338 -25.20 1.52 33.37
CA THR A 338 -24.01 2.36 33.37
C THR A 338 -23.06 1.86 32.28
N SER A 339 -22.11 2.69 31.84
CA SER A 339 -21.10 2.31 30.83
C SER A 339 -20.31 1.05 31.22
N THR A 340 -20.10 0.85 32.52
CA THR A 340 -19.37 -0.30 33.05
C THR A 340 -20.26 -1.46 33.46
N GLY A 341 -21.59 -1.37 33.31
CA GLY A 341 -22.52 -2.43 33.71
C GLY A 341 -22.56 -2.68 35.23
N GLY A 342 -22.33 -1.65 36.04
CA GLY A 342 -22.29 -1.75 37.51
C GLY A 342 -20.94 -2.23 38.09
N ALA A 343 -19.94 -2.50 37.24
CA ALA A 343 -18.58 -2.76 37.69
C ALA A 343 -17.89 -1.46 38.14
N ARG A 344 -17.14 -1.53 39.25
CA ARG A 344 -16.26 -0.44 39.70
C ARG A 344 -14.81 -0.82 39.51
N PHE A 345 -14.16 -0.14 38.57
CA PHE A 345 -12.74 -0.33 38.28
C PHE A 345 -11.90 0.68 39.06
N SER A 346 -10.66 0.30 39.39
CA SER A 346 -9.65 1.27 39.83
C SER A 346 -9.27 2.19 38.66
N PHE A 347 -8.63 3.32 38.97
CA PHE A 347 -8.12 4.24 37.96
C PHE A 347 -7.20 3.52 36.96
N ASP A 348 -6.20 2.78 37.45
CA ASP A 348 -5.26 2.03 36.63
C ASP A 348 -5.95 1.04 35.69
N LYS A 349 -6.97 0.31 36.18
CA LYS A 349 -7.72 -0.64 35.34
C LYS A 349 -8.54 0.07 34.27
N THR A 350 -9.11 1.23 34.59
CA THR A 350 -9.86 2.03 33.61
C THR A 350 -8.93 2.54 32.51
N GLU A 351 -7.74 2.98 32.87
CA GLU A 351 -6.71 3.38 31.91
C GLU A 351 -6.28 2.21 31.03
N SER A 352 -6.01 1.03 31.61
CA SER A 352 -5.66 -0.18 30.85
C SER A 352 -6.77 -0.59 29.88
N LEU A 353 -8.05 -0.54 30.29
CA LEU A 353 -9.19 -0.84 29.43
C LEU A 353 -9.28 0.13 28.24
N ASN A 354 -9.12 1.43 28.50
CA ASN A 354 -9.13 2.46 27.47
C ASN A 354 -7.97 2.30 26.48
N ARG A 355 -6.74 2.06 26.98
CA ARG A 355 -5.56 1.83 26.14
C ARG A 355 -5.66 0.54 25.33
N ALA A 356 -6.32 -0.49 25.86
CA ALA A 356 -6.62 -1.72 25.14
C ALA A 356 -7.74 -1.53 24.10
N GLY A 357 -8.47 -0.41 24.14
CA GLY A 357 -9.64 -0.14 23.31
C GLY A 357 -10.83 -1.04 23.66
N LEU A 358 -10.93 -1.47 24.92
CA LEU A 358 -11.98 -2.35 25.39
C LEU A 358 -13.11 -1.54 26.03
N SER A 359 -14.30 -1.62 25.46
CA SER A 359 -15.52 -0.97 25.96
C SER A 359 -16.68 -1.96 26.02
N MET A 360 -17.44 -1.89 27.11
CA MET A 360 -18.63 -2.72 27.34
C MET A 360 -19.94 -1.98 27.01
N ASP A 361 -19.87 -0.72 26.55
CA ASP A 361 -21.04 0.14 26.32
C ASP A 361 -22.05 -0.49 25.34
N LYS A 362 -21.56 -1.21 24.33
CA LYS A 362 -22.41 -1.89 23.35
C LYS A 362 -22.95 -3.24 23.84
N ARG A 363 -22.27 -3.88 24.80
CA ARG A 363 -22.59 -5.22 25.30
C ARG A 363 -23.53 -5.18 26.51
N VAL A 364 -23.40 -4.17 27.37
CA VAL A 364 -24.24 -4.03 28.57
C VAL A 364 -25.74 -4.02 28.23
N PRO A 365 -26.24 -3.25 27.24
CA PRO A 365 -27.64 -3.30 26.85
C PRO A 365 -28.12 -4.71 26.44
N GLN A 366 -27.30 -5.44 25.68
CA GLN A 366 -27.60 -6.81 25.24
C GLN A 366 -27.69 -7.78 26.44
N LEU A 367 -26.84 -7.60 27.45
CA LEU A 367 -26.88 -8.38 28.68
C LEU A 367 -28.12 -8.03 29.52
N LEU A 368 -28.52 -6.76 29.55
CA LEU A 368 -29.69 -6.29 30.30
C LEU A 368 -31.02 -6.75 29.70
N GLU A 369 -31.11 -6.97 28.38
CA GLU A 369 -32.30 -7.54 27.74
C GLU A 369 -32.66 -8.93 28.30
N ASN A 370 -31.67 -9.70 28.71
CA ASN A 370 -31.83 -11.05 29.27
C ASN A 370 -31.77 -11.09 30.80
N PHE A 371 -31.64 -9.93 31.45
CA PHE A 371 -31.55 -9.83 32.90
C PHE A 371 -32.83 -10.31 33.58
N GLY A 372 -32.69 -11.33 34.44
CA GLY A 372 -33.78 -11.95 35.20
C GLY A 372 -34.52 -13.08 34.49
N LYS A 373 -34.41 -13.24 33.16
CA LYS A 373 -35.21 -14.21 32.39
C LYS A 373 -34.87 -15.68 32.66
N ASN A 374 -33.61 -15.96 33.04
CA ASN A 374 -33.12 -17.33 33.18
C ASN A 374 -33.12 -17.83 34.64
N VAL A 375 -33.57 -17.03 35.60
CA VAL A 375 -33.59 -17.43 37.02
C VAL A 375 -35.01 -17.83 37.41
N GLU A 376 -35.15 -19.04 37.95
CA GLU A 376 -36.44 -19.56 38.40
C GLU A 376 -36.95 -18.71 39.58
N VAL A 377 -38.18 -18.23 39.45
CA VAL A 377 -38.84 -17.45 40.49
C VAL A 377 -39.18 -18.37 41.66
N PRO A 378 -38.73 -18.05 42.90
CA PRO A 378 -39.07 -18.86 44.07
C PRO A 378 -40.58 -18.85 44.28
N LYS A 379 -41.17 -20.03 44.44
CA LYS A 379 -42.57 -20.20 44.82
C LYS A 379 -42.66 -20.39 46.33
N PRO A 380 -43.06 -19.36 47.09
CA PRO A 380 -43.19 -19.50 48.53
C PRO A 380 -44.31 -20.50 48.84
N HIS A 381 -44.01 -21.51 49.66
CA HIS A 381 -44.97 -22.52 50.04
C HIS A 381 -45.05 -22.62 51.55
N MET A 382 -46.16 -22.15 52.11
CA MET A 382 -46.43 -22.25 53.53
C MET A 382 -47.29 -23.47 53.80
N GLU A 383 -46.81 -24.34 54.69
CA GLU A 383 -47.58 -25.44 55.27
C GLU A 383 -47.48 -25.37 56.79
N MET A 384 -48.58 -25.70 57.45
CA MET A 384 -48.64 -25.76 58.90
C MET A 384 -49.44 -27.00 59.30
N GLY A 385 -48.90 -27.78 60.22
CA GLY A 385 -49.65 -28.85 60.86
C GLY A 385 -50.73 -28.26 61.77
N PHE A 386 -51.90 -28.90 61.83
CA PHE A 386 -52.95 -28.51 62.78
C PHE A 386 -52.67 -29.03 64.22
N ASP A 387 -51.60 -29.81 64.39
CA ASP A 387 -51.18 -30.45 65.65
C ASP A 387 -50.62 -29.49 66.71
N GLU A 388 -50.52 -28.20 66.41
CA GLU A 388 -50.08 -27.18 67.36
C GLU A 388 -51.09 -26.04 67.53
N VAL A 389 -52.17 -26.05 66.73
CA VAL A 389 -53.17 -24.99 66.76
C VAL A 389 -54.04 -25.13 68.01
N PRO A 390 -54.04 -24.14 68.92
CA PRO A 390 -54.80 -24.23 70.16
C PRO A 390 -56.31 -24.12 69.91
N LEU A 391 -57.09 -25.01 70.51
CA LEU A 391 -58.56 -25.04 70.39
C LEU A 391 -59.26 -24.80 71.73
N LYS A 392 -60.33 -23.99 71.72
CA LYS A 392 -61.23 -23.84 72.86
C LYS A 392 -61.99 -25.16 73.13
N LEU A 393 -61.74 -25.76 74.29
CA LEU A 393 -62.48 -26.92 74.79
C LEU A 393 -63.87 -26.51 75.27
N GLY A 394 -64.91 -27.06 74.62
CA GLY A 394 -66.29 -26.84 75.00
C GLY A 394 -66.67 -27.57 76.29
N PHE A 395 -67.82 -27.18 76.88
CA PHE A 395 -68.35 -27.81 78.09
C PHE A 395 -68.48 -29.35 77.95
N MET A 396 -68.97 -29.84 76.81
CA MET A 396 -69.14 -31.27 76.55
C MET A 396 -67.81 -32.01 76.38
N ASP A 397 -66.75 -31.35 75.88
CA ASP A 397 -65.44 -32.00 75.74
C ASP A 397 -64.77 -32.17 77.10
N LYS A 398 -64.96 -31.20 77.99
CA LYS A 398 -64.52 -31.29 79.39
C LYS A 398 -65.31 -32.35 80.16
N LEU A 399 -66.62 -32.45 79.92
CA LEU A 399 -67.49 -33.48 80.54
C LEU A 399 -67.14 -34.91 80.09
N LEU A 400 -66.70 -35.07 78.83
CA LEU A 400 -66.33 -36.37 78.24
C LEU A 400 -64.83 -36.70 78.38
N PHE A 401 -64.07 -35.93 79.17
CA PHE A 401 -62.61 -36.09 79.36
C PHE A 401 -61.83 -36.20 78.04
N ARG A 402 -62.25 -35.46 77.00
CA ARG A 402 -61.58 -35.50 75.70
C ARG A 402 -60.29 -34.67 75.75
N ASN A 403 -59.17 -35.29 75.40
CA ASN A 403 -57.91 -34.59 75.21
C ASN A 403 -57.98 -33.69 73.96
N GLU A 404 -57.26 -32.57 73.98
CA GLU A 404 -57.21 -31.56 72.93
C GLU A 404 -56.82 -32.13 71.56
N ALA A 405 -55.88 -33.08 71.52
CA ALA A 405 -55.49 -33.78 70.28
C ALA A 405 -56.68 -34.48 69.60
N LYS A 406 -57.57 -35.11 70.38
CA LYS A 406 -58.78 -35.78 69.86
C LYS A 406 -59.82 -34.77 69.39
N VAL A 407 -59.89 -33.60 70.04
CA VAL A 407 -60.76 -32.49 69.63
C VAL A 407 -60.24 -31.85 68.33
N ARG A 408 -58.92 -31.73 68.16
CA ARG A 408 -58.28 -31.26 66.92
C ARG A 408 -58.54 -32.21 65.75
N GLN A 409 -58.33 -33.52 65.95
CA GLN A 409 -58.64 -34.53 64.93
C GLN A 409 -60.14 -34.55 64.56
N GLN A 410 -61.06 -34.31 65.51
CA GLN A 410 -62.49 -34.18 65.22
C GLN A 410 -62.88 -32.83 64.59
N PHE A 411 -62.03 -31.82 64.68
CA PHE A 411 -62.27 -30.50 64.12
C PHE A 411 -61.70 -30.39 62.71
N PHE A 412 -60.43 -30.73 62.52
CA PHE A 412 -59.71 -30.65 61.25
C PHE A 412 -59.84 -31.93 60.40
N GLY A 413 -60.17 -33.09 60.99
CA GLY A 413 -60.20 -34.39 60.31
C GLY A 413 -58.90 -35.17 60.49
N ALA A 414 -58.75 -36.27 59.75
CA ALA A 414 -57.52 -37.08 59.79
C ALA A 414 -56.32 -36.30 59.25
N ASP A 415 -56.53 -35.50 58.19
CA ASP A 415 -55.47 -34.74 57.51
C ASP A 415 -55.81 -33.26 57.27
N GLY A 416 -56.87 -32.70 57.86
CA GLY A 416 -57.26 -31.29 57.60
C GLY A 416 -58.35 -31.10 56.53
N GLU A 417 -58.95 -32.20 56.06
CA GLU A 417 -59.98 -32.19 55.02
C GLU A 417 -61.36 -31.74 55.52
N GLN A 418 -61.58 -31.72 56.84
CA GLN A 418 -62.91 -31.45 57.39
C GLN A 418 -63.26 -29.96 57.30
N SER A 419 -64.24 -29.66 56.46
CA SER A 419 -64.88 -28.34 56.41
C SER A 419 -65.70 -28.07 57.67
N ASN A 420 -65.63 -26.85 58.19
CA ASN A 420 -66.37 -26.41 59.36
C ASN A 420 -67.08 -25.09 59.07
N THR A 421 -68.31 -24.96 59.57
CA THR A 421 -69.07 -23.71 59.42
C THR A 421 -68.41 -22.55 60.17
N PRO A 422 -68.61 -21.30 59.74
CA PRO A 422 -68.07 -20.12 60.41
C PRO A 422 -68.38 -20.10 61.91
N ALA A 423 -69.64 -20.38 62.28
CA ALA A 423 -70.05 -20.43 63.69
C ALA A 423 -69.22 -21.44 64.52
N ARG A 424 -68.87 -22.59 63.93
CA ARG A 424 -68.05 -23.62 64.56
C ARG A 424 -66.57 -23.21 64.61
N LYS A 425 -66.04 -22.54 63.57
CA LYS A 425 -64.70 -21.95 63.57
C LYS A 425 -64.56 -20.90 64.66
N TYR A 426 -65.47 -19.93 64.74
CA TYR A 426 -65.48 -18.91 65.80
C TYR A 426 -65.55 -19.52 67.19
N GLN A 427 -66.44 -20.49 67.43
CA GLN A 427 -66.57 -21.10 68.76
C GLN A 427 -65.29 -21.82 69.22
N ARG A 428 -64.51 -22.38 68.28
CA ARG A 428 -63.38 -23.28 68.58
C ARG A 428 -62.01 -22.65 68.42
N LEU A 429 -61.81 -21.75 67.46
CA LEU A 429 -60.50 -21.17 67.11
C LEU A 429 -60.32 -19.71 67.54
N GLU A 430 -61.41 -18.96 67.78
CA GLU A 430 -61.31 -17.54 68.13
C GLU A 430 -60.45 -17.33 69.39
N GLY A 431 -59.62 -16.27 69.39
CA GLY A 431 -58.66 -15.98 70.46
C GLY A 431 -57.33 -16.66 70.15
N ALA A 432 -56.87 -17.53 71.06
CA ALA A 432 -55.53 -18.15 70.97
C ALA A 432 -55.26 -18.88 69.64
N GLY A 433 -56.26 -19.52 69.03
CA GLY A 433 -56.11 -20.24 67.76
C GLY A 433 -55.85 -19.28 66.60
N THR A 434 -56.70 -18.27 66.44
CA THR A 434 -56.53 -17.23 65.41
C THR A 434 -55.25 -16.41 65.63
N GLU A 435 -54.91 -16.06 66.87
CA GLU A 435 -53.66 -15.37 67.20
C GLU A 435 -52.43 -16.23 66.86
N TYR A 436 -52.48 -17.54 67.13
CA TYR A 436 -51.43 -18.47 66.72
C TYR A 436 -51.27 -18.50 65.19
N LEU A 437 -52.36 -18.60 64.42
CA LEU A 437 -52.30 -18.59 62.95
C LEU A 437 -51.70 -17.29 62.41
N LYS A 438 -52.13 -16.15 62.95
CA LYS A 438 -51.58 -14.83 62.58
C LYS A 438 -50.11 -14.72 62.94
N ALA A 439 -49.72 -15.16 64.14
CA ALA A 439 -48.32 -15.16 64.60
C ALA A 439 -47.43 -16.08 63.75
N ALA A 440 -47.88 -17.29 63.43
CA ALA A 440 -47.13 -18.24 62.61
C ALA A 440 -47.00 -17.78 61.16
N THR A 441 -48.04 -17.15 60.60
CA THR A 441 -47.98 -16.51 59.27
C THR A 441 -47.01 -15.32 59.26
N LYS A 442 -47.02 -14.52 60.33
CA LYS A 442 -46.07 -13.42 60.50
C LYS A 442 -44.64 -13.93 60.64
N SER A 443 -44.41 -14.99 61.42
CA SER A 443 -43.10 -15.63 61.55
C SER A 443 -42.60 -16.18 60.21
N TYR A 444 -43.43 -16.88 59.44
CA TYR A 444 -43.04 -17.33 58.09
C TYR A 444 -42.57 -16.19 57.17
N VAL A 445 -43.27 -15.04 57.21
CA VAL A 445 -42.91 -13.85 56.42
C VAL A 445 -41.61 -13.19 56.93
N LEU A 446 -41.33 -13.24 58.23
CA LEU A 446 -40.13 -12.63 58.81
C LEU A 446 -38.91 -13.54 58.76
N ASP A 447 -39.10 -14.86 58.84
CA ASP A 447 -38.01 -15.82 59.02
C ASP A 447 -37.66 -16.53 57.69
N THR A 448 -38.66 -16.94 56.90
CA THR A 448 -38.45 -17.76 55.70
C THR A 448 -38.35 -16.90 54.44
N LEU A 449 -39.26 -15.93 54.27
CA LEU A 449 -39.36 -15.14 53.05
C LEU A 449 -38.07 -14.35 52.73
N PRO A 450 -37.37 -13.72 53.70
CA PRO A 450 -36.14 -12.99 53.40
C PRO A 450 -35.02 -13.89 52.89
N GLY A 451 -34.97 -15.15 53.34
CA GLY A 451 -34.02 -16.16 52.84
C GLY A 451 -34.23 -16.43 51.35
N LEU A 452 -35.48 -16.76 50.96
CA LEU A 452 -35.84 -17.00 49.55
C LEU A 452 -35.55 -15.78 48.66
N GLN A 453 -35.85 -14.58 49.15
CA GLN A 453 -35.58 -13.33 48.44
C GLN A 453 -34.09 -13.07 48.26
N LYS A 454 -33.29 -13.30 49.31
CA LYS A 454 -31.84 -13.17 49.27
C LYS A 454 -31.21 -14.16 48.30
N ASP A 455 -31.65 -15.42 48.33
CA ASP A 455 -31.12 -16.45 47.43
C ASP A 455 -31.42 -16.12 45.96
N TYR A 456 -32.64 -15.67 45.66
CA TYR A 456 -33.01 -15.23 44.31
C TYR A 456 -32.19 -14.02 43.83
N ALA A 457 -32.04 -13.00 44.67
CA ALA A 457 -31.24 -11.82 44.35
C ALA A 457 -29.76 -12.18 44.07
N ASN A 458 -29.17 -13.02 44.94
CA ASN A 458 -27.80 -13.50 44.77
C ASN A 458 -27.64 -14.30 43.47
N GLN A 459 -28.60 -15.15 43.12
CA GLN A 459 -28.57 -15.90 41.88
C GLN A 459 -28.63 -15.00 40.64
N ILE A 460 -29.51 -13.99 40.62
CA ILE A 460 -29.58 -13.04 39.50
C ILE A 460 -28.27 -12.27 39.36
N VAL A 461 -27.78 -11.69 40.46
CA VAL A 461 -26.56 -10.87 40.44
C VAL A 461 -25.36 -11.73 40.03
N SER A 462 -25.21 -12.95 40.58
CA SER A 462 -24.14 -13.86 40.19
C SER A 462 -24.19 -14.19 38.71
N ARG A 463 -25.36 -14.59 38.19
CA ARG A 463 -25.49 -14.94 36.76
C ARG A 463 -25.23 -13.76 35.83
N TYR A 464 -25.64 -12.56 36.21
CA TYR A 464 -25.31 -11.35 35.46
C TYR A 464 -23.80 -11.11 35.44
N ILE A 465 -23.13 -11.18 36.60
CA ILE A 465 -21.67 -11.04 36.71
C ILE A 465 -20.96 -12.08 35.85
N ASP A 466 -21.39 -13.33 35.88
CA ASP A 466 -20.82 -14.42 35.09
C ASP A 466 -20.99 -14.15 33.58
N SER A 467 -22.17 -13.72 33.17
CA SER A 467 -22.46 -13.35 31.77
C SER A 467 -21.64 -12.16 31.30
N TYR A 468 -21.49 -11.13 32.15
CA TYR A 468 -20.66 -9.96 31.88
C TYR A 468 -19.19 -10.36 31.74
N CYS A 469 -18.65 -11.16 32.66
CA CYS A 469 -17.27 -11.61 32.62
C CYS A 469 -17.00 -12.49 31.39
N ALA A 470 -17.96 -13.32 30.99
CA ALA A 470 -17.88 -14.11 29.77
C ALA A 470 -17.85 -13.22 28.51
N ALA A 471 -18.75 -12.23 28.43
CA ALA A 471 -18.78 -11.27 27.33
C ALA A 471 -17.49 -10.43 27.25
N LEU A 472 -16.96 -10.01 28.40
CA LEU A 472 -15.69 -9.29 28.49
C LEU A 472 -14.53 -10.14 27.94
N LYS A 473 -14.43 -11.41 28.34
CA LYS A 473 -13.41 -12.34 27.84
C LYS A 473 -13.56 -12.60 26.34
N GLN A 474 -14.79 -12.67 25.84
CA GLN A 474 -15.04 -12.79 24.41
C GLN A 474 -14.55 -11.54 23.65
N GLU A 475 -14.83 -10.34 24.15
CA GLU A 475 -14.38 -9.09 23.54
C GLU A 475 -12.85 -8.97 23.53
N VAL A 476 -12.18 -9.39 24.62
CA VAL A 476 -10.71 -9.50 24.65
C VAL A 476 -10.18 -10.43 23.56
N THR A 477 -10.80 -11.60 23.38
CA THR A 477 -10.40 -12.56 22.33
C THR A 477 -10.57 -11.96 20.94
N VAL A 478 -11.68 -11.26 20.68
CA VAL A 478 -11.94 -10.61 19.38
C VAL A 478 -10.93 -9.49 19.10
N LEU A 479 -10.67 -8.62 20.08
CA LEU A 479 -9.70 -7.53 19.93
C LEU A 479 -8.28 -8.05 19.75
N LYS A 480 -7.92 -9.12 20.45
CA LYS A 480 -6.61 -9.77 20.29
C LYS A 480 -6.45 -10.35 18.88
N ALA A 481 -7.43 -11.11 18.41
CA ALA A 481 -7.40 -11.68 17.06
C ALA A 481 -7.30 -10.58 15.98
N LYS A 482 -8.01 -9.46 16.16
CA LYS A 482 -7.91 -8.31 15.26
C LYS A 482 -6.51 -7.69 15.28
N ALA A 483 -5.94 -7.45 16.46
CA ALA A 483 -4.60 -6.88 16.58
C ALA A 483 -3.51 -7.83 16.03
N ASP A 484 -3.66 -9.14 16.23
CA ASP A 484 -2.76 -10.15 15.64
C ASP A 484 -2.80 -10.11 14.11
N GLU A 485 -3.99 -9.95 13.52
CA GLU A 485 -4.15 -9.82 12.07
C GLU A 485 -3.58 -8.50 11.55
N ASP A 486 -3.86 -7.38 12.22
CA ASP A 486 -3.30 -6.07 11.87
C ASP A 486 -1.75 -6.10 11.92
N ILE A 487 -1.15 -6.80 12.88
CA ILE A 487 0.31 -7.00 12.96
C ILE A 487 0.82 -7.83 11.79
N ARG A 488 0.12 -8.90 11.39
CA ARG A 488 0.56 -9.75 10.26
C ARG A 488 0.60 -8.95 8.96
N THR A 489 -0.45 -8.20 8.66
CA THR A 489 -0.51 -7.37 7.46
C THR A 489 0.61 -6.32 7.47
N LYS A 490 0.76 -5.58 8.58
CA LYS A 490 1.84 -4.57 8.71
C LYS A 490 3.24 -5.17 8.60
N LYS A 491 3.45 -6.40 9.09
CA LYS A 491 4.74 -7.10 8.96
C LYS A 491 5.03 -7.49 7.52
N ALA A 492 4.04 -7.99 6.78
CA ALA A 492 4.21 -8.29 5.36
C ALA A 492 4.53 -7.02 4.56
N ASP A 493 3.81 -5.92 4.82
CA ASP A 493 4.09 -4.62 4.19
C ASP A 493 5.49 -4.11 4.55
N GLN A 494 5.89 -4.26 5.81
CA GLN A 494 7.23 -3.86 6.26
C GLN A 494 8.34 -4.71 5.61
N GLU A 495 8.16 -6.02 5.50
CA GLU A 495 9.15 -6.92 4.91
C GLU A 495 9.37 -6.56 3.44
N PHE A 496 8.28 -6.34 2.69
CA PHE A 496 8.32 -5.85 1.32
C PHE A 496 9.03 -4.49 1.19
N LEU A 497 8.72 -3.54 2.07
CA LEU A 497 9.35 -2.22 2.03
C LEU A 497 10.83 -2.26 2.46
N LYS A 498 11.21 -3.14 3.39
CA LYS A 498 12.60 -3.35 3.78
C LYS A 498 13.42 -3.92 2.62
N GLU A 499 12.89 -4.91 1.91
CA GLU A 499 13.53 -5.45 0.71
C GLU A 499 13.74 -4.38 -0.37
N ALA A 500 12.74 -3.51 -0.58
CA ALA A 500 12.87 -2.38 -1.50
C ALA A 500 13.92 -1.35 -1.05
N VAL A 501 13.99 -1.02 0.25
CA VAL A 501 15.00 -0.10 0.80
C VAL A 501 16.41 -0.70 0.69
N ASP A 502 16.57 -1.98 1.03
CA ASP A 502 17.85 -2.69 0.94
C ASP A 502 18.32 -2.76 -0.53
N GLY A 503 17.39 -2.98 -1.48
CA GLY A 503 17.68 -2.94 -2.91
C GLY A 503 18.16 -1.56 -3.38
N LEU A 504 17.51 -0.47 -2.96
CA LEU A 504 17.93 0.90 -3.28
C LEU A 504 19.31 1.24 -2.68
N GLU A 505 19.60 0.75 -1.47
CA GLU A 505 20.92 0.91 -0.84
C GLU A 505 22.01 0.12 -1.58
N GLY A 506 21.68 -1.08 -2.06
CA GLY A 506 22.56 -1.87 -2.92
C GLY A 506 22.89 -1.18 -4.23
N ILE A 507 21.88 -0.66 -4.93
CA ILE A 507 22.05 0.11 -6.17
C ILE A 507 22.94 1.33 -5.93
N ASN A 508 22.68 2.11 -4.88
CA ASN A 508 23.50 3.28 -4.55
C ASN A 508 24.97 2.91 -4.27
N LEU A 509 25.21 1.78 -3.59
CA LEU A 509 26.56 1.29 -3.32
C LEU A 509 27.31 0.92 -4.61
N GLU A 510 26.65 0.18 -5.52
CA GLU A 510 27.25 -0.19 -6.80
C GLU A 510 27.45 1.02 -7.72
N ALA A 511 26.51 1.96 -7.74
CA ALA A 511 26.63 3.23 -8.46
C ALA A 511 27.84 4.05 -7.97
N GLN A 512 28.07 4.10 -6.65
CA GLN A 512 29.25 4.77 -6.08
C GLN A 512 30.56 4.08 -6.48
N LYS A 513 30.61 2.74 -6.45
CA LYS A 513 31.80 2.00 -6.92
C LYS A 513 32.07 2.23 -8.40
N LEU A 514 31.02 2.23 -9.22
CA LEU A 514 31.14 2.50 -10.65
C LEU A 514 31.65 3.92 -10.91
N ALA A 515 31.17 4.92 -10.15
CA ALA A 515 31.69 6.29 -10.21
C ALA A 515 33.18 6.35 -9.87
N GLU A 516 33.62 5.64 -8.83
CA GLU A 516 35.04 5.57 -8.45
C GLU A 516 35.89 4.93 -9.56
N SER A 517 35.41 3.83 -10.16
CA SER A 517 36.08 3.17 -11.28
C SER A 517 36.17 4.06 -12.52
N LEU A 518 35.09 4.75 -12.89
CA LEU A 518 35.11 5.67 -14.03
C LEU A 518 36.03 6.87 -13.79
N ALA A 519 36.06 7.41 -12.57
CA ALA A 519 36.99 8.47 -12.22
C ALA A 519 38.45 8.00 -12.32
N GLN A 520 38.74 6.73 -11.96
CA GLN A 520 40.05 6.13 -12.14
C GLN A 520 40.42 5.97 -13.62
N ILE A 521 39.50 5.42 -14.44
CA ILE A 521 39.70 5.27 -15.88
C ILE A 521 39.95 6.63 -16.54
N GLY A 522 39.16 7.65 -16.21
CA GLY A 522 39.36 9.02 -16.70
C GLY A 522 40.73 9.58 -16.33
N ALA A 523 41.17 9.39 -15.07
CA ALA A 523 42.49 9.84 -14.63
C ALA A 523 43.65 9.10 -15.32
N GLU A 524 43.52 7.79 -15.55
CA GLU A 524 44.50 6.98 -16.28
C GLU A 524 44.57 7.39 -17.75
N PHE A 525 43.43 7.66 -18.39
CA PHE A 525 43.35 8.15 -19.76
C PHE A 525 44.02 9.53 -19.92
N ASP A 526 43.68 10.48 -19.04
CA ASP A 526 44.28 11.81 -19.04
C ASP A 526 45.81 11.79 -18.81
N THR A 527 46.29 10.87 -17.96
CA THR A 527 47.72 10.75 -17.66
C THR A 527 48.50 9.97 -18.72
N GLY A 528 47.90 8.95 -19.34
CA GLY A 528 48.48 8.19 -20.46
C GLY A 528 48.68 9.04 -21.72
N LEU A 529 47.71 9.90 -22.05
CA LEU A 529 47.83 10.81 -23.20
C LEU A 529 48.89 11.90 -23.01
N LEU A 530 49.05 12.43 -21.79
CA LEU A 530 50.08 13.44 -21.49
C LEU A 530 51.51 12.89 -21.55
N ALA A 531 51.68 11.56 -21.50
CA ALA A 531 52.98 10.90 -21.54
C ALA A 531 53.55 10.72 -22.95
N GLY A 532 52.76 10.94 -24.02
CA GLY A 532 53.24 10.90 -25.40
C GLY A 532 53.83 9.54 -25.81
N THR A 533 53.22 8.45 -25.41
CA THR A 533 53.56 7.11 -25.91
C THR A 533 53.22 7.01 -27.39
N ASP A 534 54.20 6.58 -28.19
CA ASP A 534 54.14 6.41 -29.65
C ASP A 534 52.80 5.78 -30.09
N GLU A 535 52.20 6.30 -31.16
CA GLU A 535 50.90 5.89 -31.74
C GLU A 535 50.72 4.38 -31.95
N THR A 536 51.81 3.62 -31.95
CA THR A 536 51.82 2.15 -32.09
C THR A 536 51.57 1.38 -30.79
N GLU A 537 51.90 1.94 -29.62
CA GLU A 537 51.60 1.29 -28.33
C GLU A 537 50.16 1.54 -27.88
N ALA A 538 49.59 2.71 -28.17
CA ALA A 538 48.20 3.02 -27.85
C ALA A 538 47.22 2.15 -28.68
N GLN A 539 47.48 1.96 -29.98
CA GLN A 539 46.68 1.06 -30.82
C GLN A 539 46.82 -0.43 -30.44
N GLN A 540 47.97 -0.84 -29.90
CA GLN A 540 48.15 -2.20 -29.37
C GLN A 540 47.46 -2.42 -28.03
N GLN A 541 47.41 -1.41 -27.17
CA GLN A 541 46.68 -1.48 -25.89
C GLN A 541 45.17 -1.51 -26.09
N ILE A 542 44.62 -0.80 -27.09
CA ILE A 542 43.18 -0.84 -27.41
C ILE A 542 42.79 -2.21 -28.00
N ALA A 543 43.60 -2.79 -28.89
CA ALA A 543 43.35 -4.14 -29.40
C ALA A 543 43.44 -5.22 -28.29
N GLN A 544 44.28 -5.00 -27.27
CA GLN A 544 44.29 -5.86 -26.08
C GLN A 544 43.10 -5.63 -25.16
N PHE A 545 42.55 -4.42 -25.11
CA PHE A 545 41.37 -4.08 -24.32
C PHE A 545 40.08 -4.66 -24.92
N ASP A 546 39.93 -4.65 -26.26
CA ASP A 546 38.82 -5.32 -26.95
C ASP A 546 38.86 -6.84 -26.70
N ASP A 547 40.04 -7.47 -26.75
CA ASP A 547 40.21 -8.89 -26.43
C ASP A 547 39.93 -9.19 -24.94
N GLU A 548 40.29 -8.32 -23.98
CA GLU A 548 40.03 -8.54 -22.54
C GLU A 548 38.56 -8.32 -22.15
N VAL A 549 37.87 -7.35 -22.75
CA VAL A 549 36.44 -7.10 -22.52
C VAL A 549 35.57 -8.19 -23.16
N GLU A 550 35.97 -8.74 -24.32
CA GLU A 550 35.28 -9.89 -24.93
C GLU A 550 35.44 -11.16 -24.07
N ILE A 551 36.59 -11.34 -23.41
CA ILE A 551 36.83 -12.46 -22.48
C ILE A 551 36.04 -12.31 -21.16
N GLU A 552 35.95 -11.11 -20.57
CA GLU A 552 35.14 -10.91 -19.34
C GLU A 552 33.62 -11.01 -19.60
N LEU A 553 33.15 -10.64 -20.79
CA LEU A 553 31.75 -10.84 -21.19
C LEU A 553 31.42 -12.31 -21.51
N GLU A 554 32.36 -13.09 -22.04
CA GLU A 554 32.22 -14.56 -22.18
C GLU A 554 32.27 -15.28 -20.82
N ASP A 555 33.06 -14.78 -19.85
CA ASP A 555 33.08 -15.31 -18.48
C ASP A 555 31.81 -14.95 -17.68
N LEU A 556 31.19 -13.79 -17.94
CA LEU A 556 29.87 -13.43 -17.39
C LEU A 556 28.71 -14.19 -18.07
N ALA A 557 28.89 -14.64 -19.32
CA ALA A 557 27.92 -15.49 -20.03
C ALA A 557 28.10 -17.00 -19.77
N SER A 558 29.24 -17.41 -19.20
CA SER A 558 29.55 -18.81 -18.86
C SER A 558 29.53 -19.13 -17.36
N GLY A 559 29.11 -18.17 -16.52
CA GLY A 559 28.84 -18.36 -15.11
C GLY A 559 27.57 -19.18 -14.86
N ASP A 560 27.78 -20.45 -14.50
CA ASP A 560 26.84 -21.41 -13.92
C ASP A 560 25.61 -21.80 -14.78
N ASP A 561 25.83 -22.82 -15.62
CA ASP A 561 24.85 -23.87 -15.92
C ASP A 561 24.46 -24.61 -14.60
N ASP A 562 23.70 -23.94 -13.73
CA ASP A 562 22.82 -24.64 -12.79
C ASP A 562 21.47 -24.80 -13.49
N ASP A 563 21.21 -26.05 -13.90
CA ASP A 563 19.97 -26.57 -14.49
C ASP A 563 18.73 -25.82 -13.99
N PRO A 564 17.95 -25.14 -14.86
CA PRO A 564 16.59 -24.80 -14.48
C PRO A 564 15.81 -26.11 -14.36
N GLU A 565 15.38 -26.44 -13.13
CA GLU A 565 14.36 -27.46 -12.92
C GLU A 565 13.18 -27.16 -13.85
N VAL A 566 13.06 -28.00 -14.89
CA VAL A 566 11.92 -28.03 -15.79
C VAL A 566 10.71 -28.43 -14.96
N LEU A 567 9.92 -27.43 -14.54
CA LEU A 567 8.57 -27.66 -14.07
C LEU A 567 7.72 -28.08 -15.28
N ASP A 568 7.54 -29.39 -15.43
CA ASP A 568 6.57 -30.02 -16.32
C ASP A 568 5.16 -29.49 -15.98
N PHE A 569 4.70 -28.51 -16.75
CA PHE A 569 3.29 -28.14 -16.86
C PHE A 569 2.68 -28.84 -18.08
N GLU A 570 2.61 -30.17 -18.04
CA GLU A 570 1.67 -30.94 -18.85
C GLU A 570 0.53 -31.45 -17.98
N ASN A 571 -0.71 -31.15 -18.42
CA ASN A 571 -2.02 -31.55 -17.88
C ASN A 571 -2.60 -30.67 -16.77
N VAL A 572 -3.08 -29.48 -17.17
CA VAL A 572 -4.27 -28.91 -16.55
C VAL A 572 -5.42 -29.09 -17.54
N ASP A 573 -6.27 -30.08 -17.25
CA ASP A 573 -7.56 -30.28 -17.90
C ASP A 573 -8.43 -29.02 -17.67
N PHE A 574 -8.82 -28.38 -18.78
CA PHE A 574 -9.86 -27.36 -18.78
C PHE A 574 -11.22 -28.06 -18.78
N ASP A 575 -11.83 -28.18 -17.61
CA ASP A 575 -13.28 -28.41 -17.51
C ASP A 575 -14.00 -27.10 -17.85
N GLU A 576 -14.46 -27.01 -19.10
CA GLU A 576 -15.59 -26.16 -19.48
C GLU A 576 -16.85 -26.71 -18.80
N ASP A 577 -17.44 -25.98 -17.85
CA ASP A 577 -18.90 -25.87 -17.70
C ASP A 577 -19.30 -24.80 -16.68
N ASP A 578 -20.44 -24.18 -16.98
CA ASP A 578 -21.35 -23.39 -16.13
C ASP A 578 -21.20 -21.86 -16.00
N ASP A 579 -21.91 -21.20 -16.94
CA ASP A 579 -23.06 -20.32 -16.68
C ASP A 579 -22.84 -18.94 -16.03
N ILE A 580 -22.59 -17.96 -16.92
CA ILE A 580 -22.88 -16.55 -16.70
C ILE A 580 -24.40 -16.33 -16.86
N ALA A 581 -25.12 -16.32 -15.74
CA ALA A 581 -26.47 -15.78 -15.67
C ALA A 581 -26.42 -14.24 -15.68
N THR A 582 -26.93 -13.69 -16.79
CA THR A 582 -27.30 -12.29 -16.97
C THR A 582 -28.50 -11.94 -16.09
N SER A 583 -28.41 -10.86 -15.29
CA SER A 583 -29.62 -10.18 -14.81
C SER A 583 -29.45 -8.67 -14.85
N ALA A 584 -30.16 -8.06 -15.80
CA ALA A 584 -30.45 -6.64 -15.84
C ALA A 584 -31.73 -6.33 -15.05
N GLY A 585 -31.75 -5.17 -14.39
CA GLY A 585 -32.95 -4.37 -14.07
C GLY A 585 -33.57 -4.57 -12.68
N VAL A 586 -33.44 -3.58 -11.79
CA VAL A 586 -34.31 -2.38 -11.65
C VAL A 586 -33.48 -1.24 -11.08
#